data_AF-U9VSJ8-F1
#
_entry.id   AF-U9VSJ8-F1
#
_cell.length_a   1.000
_cell.length_b   1.000
_cell.length_c   1.000
_cell.angle_alpha   90.00
_cell.angle_beta   90.00
_cell.angle_gamma   90.00
#
_symmetry.space_group_name_H-M   'P 1'
#
loop_
_entity.id
_entity.type
_entity.pdbx_description
1 polymer ?
#
loop_
_entity_poly.entity_id
_entity_poly.type
_entity_poly.pdbx_seq_one_letter_code
_entity_poly.pdbx_strand_id
1 'polypeptide(L)'
;MGGDGNDRLQGAQRTRASEKDILTGGKVRDTFVLGDRSGSFYDDGNARSMGTNNYAVITDLNIAQKDIIQLSARHSYRLGSTPQGVSNGRALFIDNEGSTQDELIAVIRGGGNLNLNSSTFRMV
;
A
#
# COMPACT_ATOMS: atom_id res chain seq x y z
N MET A 1 -6.08 -13.59 2.35
CA MET A 1 -5.42 -14.27 1.21
C MET A 1 -6.44 -14.41 0.09
N GLY A 2 -6.03 -14.24 -1.17
CA GLY A 2 -6.90 -14.33 -2.36
C GLY A 2 -7.09 -15.76 -2.84
N GLY A 3 -6.01 -16.43 -3.25
CA GLY A 3 -6.05 -17.81 -3.73
C GLY A 3 -5.69 -17.92 -5.21
N ASP A 4 -6.37 -18.78 -5.97
CA ASP A 4 -6.09 -19.02 -7.40
C ASP A 4 -6.95 -18.13 -8.34
N GLY A 5 -7.73 -17.20 -7.78
CA GLY A 5 -8.68 -16.35 -8.50
C GLY A 5 -8.14 -14.95 -8.83
N ASN A 6 -8.94 -14.13 -9.52
CA ASN A 6 -8.68 -12.70 -9.57
C ASN A 6 -9.29 -12.07 -8.32
N ASP A 7 -8.49 -11.82 -7.30
CA ASP A 7 -9.00 -11.43 -6.00
C ASP A 7 -8.98 -9.92 -5.77
N ARG A 8 -9.96 -9.44 -5.01
CA ARG A 8 -9.98 -8.06 -4.51
C ARG A 8 -9.74 -8.09 -3.02
N LEU A 9 -8.50 -7.80 -2.63
CA LEU A 9 -8.04 -7.84 -1.25
C LEU A 9 -8.08 -6.45 -0.66
N GLN A 10 -9.09 -6.20 0.15
CA GLN A 10 -9.21 -4.96 0.90
C GLN A 10 -8.65 -5.16 2.30
N GLY A 11 -7.75 -4.26 2.72
CA GLY A 11 -7.35 -4.17 4.12
C GLY A 11 -8.36 -3.37 4.95
N ALA A 12 -7.88 -2.72 6.00
CA ALA A 12 -8.60 -1.92 6.97
C ALA A 12 -9.80 -1.12 6.41
N GLN A 13 -10.91 -1.09 7.18
CA GLN A 13 -12.03 -0.17 6.92
C GLN A 13 -11.75 1.20 7.53
N ARG A 14 -10.84 2.00 6.95
CA ARG A 14 -10.53 3.40 7.35
C ARG A 14 -10.50 3.61 8.88
N THR A 15 -9.95 2.66 9.63
CA THR A 15 -9.95 2.76 11.08
C THR A 15 -8.76 3.63 11.50
N ARG A 16 -8.95 4.48 12.52
CA ARG A 16 -7.83 5.23 13.14
C ARG A 16 -7.04 4.36 14.14
N ALA A 17 -7.35 3.06 14.19
CA ALA A 17 -6.66 2.12 15.05
C ALA A 17 -5.38 1.64 14.37
N SER A 18 -4.39 1.24 15.16
CA SER A 18 -3.18 0.61 14.66
C SER A 18 -3.52 -0.75 14.02
N GLU A 19 -3.57 -0.80 12.69
CA GLU A 19 -3.92 -2.00 11.93
C GLU A 19 -2.78 -2.41 10.97
N LYS A 20 -2.37 -3.67 11.06
CA LYS A 20 -1.33 -4.24 10.17
C LYS A 20 -1.94 -5.41 9.43
N ASP A 21 -2.29 -5.18 8.17
CA ASP A 21 -2.91 -6.18 7.32
C ASP A 21 -1.87 -6.92 6.47
N ILE A 22 -1.93 -8.24 6.45
CA ILE A 22 -1.10 -9.06 5.57
C ILE A 22 -1.95 -9.48 4.37
N LEU A 23 -1.60 -8.97 3.19
CA LEU A 23 -2.32 -9.20 1.95
C LEU A 23 -1.47 -10.08 1.03
N THR A 24 -2.00 -11.27 0.75
CA THR A 24 -1.40 -12.26 -0.18
C THR A 24 -2.40 -12.51 -1.29
N GLY A 25 -2.02 -12.18 -2.52
CA GLY A 25 -2.83 -12.34 -3.74
C GLY A 25 -2.99 -13.81 -4.10
N GLY A 26 -1.87 -14.46 -4.39
CA GLY A 26 -1.81 -15.83 -4.86
C GLY A 26 -1.48 -15.88 -6.35
N LYS A 27 -2.33 -16.55 -7.13
CA LYS A 27 -2.12 -16.70 -8.58
C LYS A 27 -3.11 -15.83 -9.33
N VAL A 28 -2.76 -15.52 -10.58
CA VAL A 28 -3.58 -14.70 -11.48
C VAL A 28 -3.58 -13.24 -11.01
N ARG A 29 -4.52 -12.41 -11.46
CA ARG A 29 -4.42 -10.95 -11.40
C ARG A 29 -5.22 -10.42 -10.22
N ASP A 30 -4.50 -9.96 -9.21
CA ASP A 30 -5.10 -9.48 -7.96
C ASP A 30 -5.19 -7.96 -7.88
N THR A 31 -6.10 -7.48 -7.04
CA THR A 31 -6.23 -6.06 -6.69
C THR A 31 -6.11 -5.88 -5.17
N PHE A 32 -5.01 -5.30 -4.74
CA PHE A 32 -4.76 -4.87 -3.38
C PHE A 32 -5.33 -3.46 -3.16
N VAL A 33 -6.36 -3.34 -2.34
CA VAL A 33 -7.09 -2.09 -2.10
C VAL A 33 -6.60 -1.43 -0.83
N LEU A 34 -5.89 -0.32 -0.98
CA LEU A 34 -5.32 0.47 0.14
C LEU A 34 -5.99 1.84 0.31
N GLY A 35 -6.91 2.17 -0.59
CA GLY A 35 -7.66 3.42 -0.55
C GLY A 35 -8.77 3.48 -1.59
N ASP A 36 -9.63 4.47 -1.43
CA ASP A 36 -10.75 4.76 -2.32
C ASP A 36 -10.92 6.26 -2.56
N ARG A 37 -12.03 6.66 -3.19
CA ARG A 37 -12.39 8.06 -3.45
C ARG A 37 -12.49 8.92 -2.20
N SER A 38 -12.68 8.31 -1.05
CA SER A 38 -12.78 9.02 0.23
C SER A 38 -11.39 9.25 0.85
N GLY A 39 -10.33 8.55 0.42
CA GLY A 39 -8.97 8.68 0.97
C GLY A 39 -8.24 7.34 1.17
N SER A 40 -7.02 7.41 1.71
CA SER A 40 -6.24 6.23 2.14
C SER A 40 -6.89 5.51 3.33
N PHE A 41 -6.72 4.19 3.42
CA PHE A 41 -7.22 3.38 4.55
C PHE A 41 -6.28 3.32 5.73
N TYR A 42 -5.01 3.67 5.52
CA TYR A 42 -3.94 3.60 6.52
C TYR A 42 -3.41 4.97 6.95
N ASP A 43 -4.00 6.06 6.45
CA ASP A 43 -3.66 7.42 6.91
C ASP A 43 -4.26 7.68 8.29
N ASP A 44 -3.40 7.81 9.31
CA ASP A 44 -3.80 8.09 10.69
C ASP A 44 -4.22 9.57 10.93
N GLY A 45 -4.03 10.44 9.92
CA GLY A 45 -4.33 11.87 9.97
C GLY A 45 -3.35 12.70 10.80
N ASN A 46 -2.25 12.11 11.26
CA ASN A 46 -1.21 12.77 12.04
C ASN A 46 0.07 12.95 11.22
N ALA A 47 0.25 14.15 10.66
CA ALA A 47 1.42 14.50 9.84
C ALA A 47 2.80 14.43 10.56
N ARG A 48 2.83 14.15 11.87
CA ARG A 48 4.06 13.91 12.65
C ARG A 48 4.35 12.42 12.88
N SER A 49 3.44 11.55 12.45
CA SER A 49 3.57 10.10 12.48
C SER A 49 4.25 9.61 11.20
N MET A 50 4.87 8.43 11.26
CA MET A 50 5.32 7.70 10.06
C MET A 50 4.36 6.57 9.68
N GLY A 51 3.24 6.40 10.40
CA GLY A 51 2.31 5.30 10.14
C GLY A 51 2.85 3.89 10.43
N THR A 52 3.96 3.73 11.17
CA THR A 52 4.58 2.39 11.39
C THR A 52 3.73 1.42 12.22
N ASN A 53 2.58 1.88 12.72
CA ASN A 53 1.59 1.08 13.41
C ASN A 53 0.32 0.84 12.58
N ASN A 54 0.17 1.47 11.41
CA ASN A 54 -1.01 1.39 10.56
C ASN A 54 -0.58 1.26 9.08
N TYR A 55 -0.42 0.05 8.55
CA TYR A 55 0.02 -0.16 7.17
C TYR A 55 -0.27 -1.58 6.66
N ALA A 56 -0.34 -1.75 5.33
CA ALA A 56 -0.45 -3.06 4.70
C ALA A 56 0.92 -3.71 4.44
N VAL A 57 1.00 -5.04 4.54
CA VAL A 57 2.10 -5.85 4.02
C VAL A 57 1.58 -6.65 2.83
N ILE A 58 1.95 -6.25 1.62
CA ILE A 58 1.67 -7.01 0.40
C ILE A 58 2.80 -8.01 0.21
N THR A 59 2.49 -9.31 0.21
CA THR A 59 3.52 -10.36 0.32
C THR A 59 4.07 -10.86 -1.01
N ASP A 60 3.32 -10.74 -2.09
CA ASP A 60 3.53 -11.48 -3.33
C ASP A 60 3.12 -10.70 -4.59
N LEU A 61 3.28 -9.37 -4.58
CA LEU A 61 2.96 -8.54 -5.74
C LEU A 61 3.65 -9.07 -7.00
N ASN A 62 2.87 -9.31 -8.06
CA ASN A 62 3.37 -9.86 -9.30
C ASN A 62 2.97 -9.00 -10.51
N ILE A 63 3.92 -8.18 -10.97
CA ILE A 63 3.73 -7.32 -12.15
C ILE A 63 3.48 -8.15 -13.42
N ALA A 64 4.05 -9.36 -13.54
CA ALA A 64 3.84 -10.20 -14.71
C ALA A 64 2.39 -10.73 -14.78
N GLN A 65 1.75 -10.94 -13.63
CA GLN A 65 0.32 -11.26 -13.53
C GLN A 65 -0.60 -10.04 -13.69
N LYS A 66 -0.02 -8.84 -13.75
CA LYS A 66 -0.71 -7.54 -13.86
C LYS A 66 -1.48 -7.15 -12.59
N ASP A 67 -0.97 -7.55 -11.43
CA ASP A 67 -1.53 -7.14 -10.15
C ASP A 67 -1.63 -5.62 -10.03
N ILE A 68 -2.63 -5.19 -9.27
CA ILE A 68 -2.96 -3.78 -9.08
C ILE A 68 -2.91 -3.44 -7.60
N ILE A 69 -2.24 -2.34 -7.27
CA ILE A 69 -2.39 -1.62 -6.02
C ILE A 69 -3.32 -0.44 -6.29
N GLN A 70 -4.50 -0.48 -5.69
CA GLN A 70 -5.47 0.61 -5.75
C GLN A 70 -5.19 1.61 -4.63
N LEU A 71 -5.04 2.88 -5.02
CA LEU A 71 -4.74 4.02 -4.16
C LEU A 71 -5.80 5.11 -4.33
N SER A 72 -5.90 6.00 -3.36
CA SER A 72 -6.81 7.15 -3.43
C SER A 72 -6.21 8.26 -4.28
N ALA A 73 -6.99 8.90 -5.16
CA ALA A 73 -6.53 10.07 -5.91
C ALA A 73 -6.38 11.35 -5.07
N ARG A 74 -6.69 11.32 -3.76
CA ARG A 74 -6.64 12.49 -2.86
C ARG A 74 -5.25 12.80 -2.31
N HIS A 75 -4.27 11.94 -2.57
CA HIS A 75 -2.92 12.05 -2.01
C HIS A 75 -1.87 11.93 -3.12
N SER A 76 -0.73 12.57 -2.89
CA SER A 76 0.52 12.27 -3.60
C SER A 76 1.18 11.06 -2.95
N TYR A 77 1.92 10.27 -3.72
CA TYR A 77 2.59 9.07 -3.22
C TYR A 77 4.04 9.01 -3.65
N ARG A 78 4.88 8.37 -2.82
CA ARG A 78 6.27 8.07 -3.16
C ARG A 78 6.69 6.67 -2.72
N LEU A 79 7.61 6.08 -3.48
CA LEU A 79 8.26 4.83 -3.11
C LEU A 79 9.58 5.10 -2.39
N GLY A 80 9.89 4.35 -1.34
CA GLY A 80 11.11 4.54 -0.57
C GLY A 80 11.61 3.28 0.12
N SER A 81 12.68 3.46 0.90
CA SER A 81 13.18 2.42 1.80
C SER A 81 12.23 2.26 2.98
N THR A 82 12.10 1.02 3.45
CA THR A 82 11.26 0.71 4.60
C THR A 82 11.89 1.24 5.91
N PRO A 83 11.11 1.86 6.82
CA PRO A 83 11.63 2.33 8.09
C PRO A 83 12.22 1.20 8.96
N GLN A 84 13.12 1.54 9.87
CA GLN A 84 13.69 0.58 10.81
C GLN A 84 12.59 -0.05 11.69
N GLY A 85 12.65 -1.36 11.92
CA GLY A 85 11.68 -2.09 12.74
C GLY A 85 10.38 -2.46 12.01
N VAL A 86 10.27 -2.18 10.71
CA VAL A 86 9.15 -2.55 9.85
C VAL A 86 9.52 -3.76 8.98
N SER A 87 8.53 -4.53 8.56
CA SER A 87 8.67 -5.68 7.64
C SER A 87 9.54 -5.39 6.43
N ASN A 88 10.41 -6.33 6.00
CA ASN A 88 11.23 -6.14 4.78
C ASN A 88 10.36 -5.96 3.52
N GLY A 89 10.81 -5.10 2.60
CA GLY A 89 10.15 -4.81 1.32
C GLY A 89 10.45 -3.38 0.83
N ARG A 90 9.77 -2.96 -0.23
CA ARG A 90 9.74 -1.57 -0.69
C ARG A 90 8.58 -0.84 -0.02
N ALA A 91 8.83 0.32 0.58
CA ALA A 91 7.78 1.08 1.22
C ALA A 91 7.08 2.01 0.21
N LEU A 92 5.76 2.11 0.37
CA LEU A 92 4.88 3.06 -0.28
C LEU A 92 4.38 4.04 0.78
N PHE A 93 4.59 5.32 0.54
CA PHE A 93 4.19 6.40 1.43
C PHE A 93 3.20 7.34 0.75
N ILE A 94 2.33 7.97 1.54
CA ILE A 94 1.75 9.27 1.17
C ILE A 94 2.87 10.30 1.30
N ASP A 95 3.07 11.07 0.24
CA ASP A 95 4.02 12.19 0.21
C ASP A 95 3.34 13.41 0.83
N ASN A 96 3.69 13.71 2.07
CA ASN A 96 3.16 14.85 2.81
C ASN A 96 3.98 16.07 2.42
N GLU A 97 3.64 16.69 1.29
CA GLU A 97 4.35 17.86 0.75
C GLU A 97 4.66 18.90 1.84
N GLY A 98 5.94 19.07 2.18
CA GLY A 98 6.41 20.02 3.19
C GLY A 98 6.58 19.47 4.62
N SER A 99 6.27 18.19 4.88
CA SER A 99 6.63 17.48 6.10
C SER A 99 7.91 16.66 5.89
N THR A 100 8.72 16.49 6.94
CA THR A 100 9.82 15.52 6.93
C THR A 100 9.34 14.09 7.21
N GLN A 101 8.06 13.92 7.58
CA GLN A 101 7.45 12.66 7.95
C GLN A 101 6.34 12.29 6.96
N ASP A 102 6.66 11.34 6.09
CA ASP A 102 5.71 10.75 5.16
C ASP A 102 5.04 9.53 5.79
N GLU A 103 3.76 9.35 5.49
CA GLU A 103 2.92 8.33 6.12
C GLU A 103 3.09 6.98 5.39
N LEU A 104 3.55 5.95 6.10
CA LEU A 104 3.69 4.60 5.55
C LEU A 104 2.32 3.98 5.30
N ILE A 105 2.01 3.66 4.04
CA ILE A 105 0.73 3.02 3.68
C ILE A 105 0.91 1.53 3.42
N ALA A 106 2.03 1.13 2.83
CA ALA A 106 2.32 -0.27 2.59
C ALA A 106 3.80 -0.60 2.53
N VAL A 107 4.09 -1.85 2.88
CA VAL A 107 5.34 -2.55 2.56
C VAL A 107 5.02 -3.56 1.47
N ILE A 108 5.70 -3.44 0.33
CA ILE A 108 5.47 -4.23 -0.86
C ILE A 108 6.63 -5.22 -1.03
N ARG A 109 6.29 -6.50 -1.10
CA ARG A 109 7.20 -7.59 -1.46
C ARG A 109 6.81 -8.15 -2.83
N GLY A 110 7.81 -8.58 -3.58
CA GLY A 110 7.63 -8.94 -4.99
C GLY A 110 7.69 -7.71 -5.91
N GLY A 111 7.32 -7.90 -7.17
CA GLY A 111 7.17 -6.82 -8.16
C GLY A 111 8.46 -6.25 -8.77
N GLY A 112 9.66 -6.62 -8.29
CA GLY A 112 10.91 -6.14 -8.88
C GLY A 112 11.05 -4.61 -8.81
N ASN A 113 11.36 -3.97 -9.94
CA ASN A 113 11.53 -2.51 -10.00
C ASN A 113 10.17 -1.80 -10.05
N LEU A 114 9.68 -1.34 -8.90
CA LEU A 114 8.42 -0.62 -8.79
C LEU A 114 8.53 0.80 -9.34
N ASN A 115 7.52 1.20 -10.12
CA ASN A 115 7.39 2.54 -10.68
C ASN A 115 5.94 3.02 -10.47
N LEU A 116 5.76 4.14 -9.78
CA LEU A 116 4.43 4.71 -9.50
C LEU A 116 3.67 5.12 -10.77
N ASN A 117 4.39 5.38 -11.87
CA ASN A 117 3.80 5.72 -13.17
C ASN A 117 3.40 4.47 -13.98
N SER A 118 3.58 3.27 -13.45
CA SER A 118 3.17 2.01 -14.12
C SER A 118 1.69 1.71 -13.89
N SER A 119 1.12 0.83 -14.71
CA SER A 119 -0.27 0.36 -14.54
C SER A 119 -0.52 -0.45 -13.27
N THR A 120 0.54 -0.86 -12.56
CA THR A 120 0.46 -1.53 -11.26
C THR A 120 -0.19 -0.62 -10.21
N PHE A 121 -0.01 0.71 -10.31
CA PHE A 121 -0.61 1.66 -9.37
C PHE A 121 -1.81 2.33 -10.02
N ARG A 122 -3.00 2.15 -9.43
CA ARG A 122 -4.25 2.71 -9.94
C ARG A 122 -4.86 3.67 -8.92
N MET A 123 -4.95 4.94 -9.29
CA MET A 123 -5.65 5.96 -8.52
C MET A 123 -7.17 5.87 -8.76
N VAL A 124 -7.98 6.03 -7.71
CA VAL A 124 -9.45 6.01 -7.79
C VAL A 124 -10.14 7.19 -7.12
#